data_AF-A0A7T7L6I7-F1
#
_entry.id   AF-A0A7T7L6I7-F1
#
_cell.length_a   1.000
_cell.length_b   1.000
_cell.length_c   1.000
_cell.angle_alpha   90.00
_cell.angle_beta   90.00
_cell.angle_gamma   90.00
#
_symmetry.space_group_name_H-M   'P 1'
#
loop_
_entity.id
_entity.type
_entity.pdbx_description
1 polymer ?
#
loop_
_entity_poly.entity_id
_entity_poly.type
_entity_poly.pdbx_seq_one_letter_code
_entity_poly.pdbx_strand_id
1 'polypeptide(L)'
;MVKDLKSALAALNAHEPVSLLGLRETQWIDAKGRPYQLADPKAVEELAKDVAGFANGGGGVIVIGIATRLEHDEEVLDHIVGVDPATVNMDQIRKLIRQWITPAPRGVRVGWSGANGERVAFIDVPAQAGDTLFVVPAPVGKPGSPRTDTVAVPRRDGDSTHWLPRTEIQQLLSAGVRASGLTTAQALTDLVRQATSKAGPDSGLRVGQGVPEREREMRAAYEQLADAGLGQPAGEAWAQGSAALQDLHHEQDGVPGWVLCLVAGRPPAAVAAPVWQAIVEAGRHAPGQDPLAAIGLPCPPKDTDTAWVISADARSVDLDGGSWGAGRLTRSERGVWRWQPLPRFSLNQGRSAEIGTSGQTPALRLRALVNLPWADAGPLEVSKPRRTLLEQQLPHSAVAGALTMLSRRRGADLPAARWERGPFGNSARSVGYVCTIAGPDGGPAVKASVMLALPTTMKSTVVACADVLIENPEAWAAVLGAGGDTQLGLDEVQAVLLAAWETAAEVLPDVIGDPAGLSWAAPPTTELRMTCEQPADNGVLPDLDTRVDLTSLGSNDGGPRSRMAVTITAAPAMVRAERQRLLREALAYMVGQFGYVDAEMDLL
;
A
#
# COMPACT_ATOMS: atom_id res chain seq x y z
N MET A 1 -2.77 15.01 -58.41
CA MET A 1 -2.87 13.67 -57.78
C MET A 1 -2.07 13.73 -56.50
N VAL A 2 -2.75 13.59 -55.35
CA VAL A 2 -2.12 13.61 -54.03
C VAL A 2 -1.28 12.34 -53.88
N LYS A 3 -0.02 12.47 -53.47
CA LYS A 3 0.92 11.33 -53.35
C LYS A 3 1.78 11.38 -52.10
N ASP A 4 1.76 12.48 -51.37
CA ASP A 4 2.59 12.74 -50.19
C ASP A 4 1.89 13.71 -49.23
N LEU A 5 2.43 13.84 -48.01
CA LEU A 5 1.92 14.74 -46.98
C LEU A 5 1.77 16.18 -47.47
N LYS A 6 2.74 16.66 -48.27
CA LYS A 6 2.74 18.04 -48.76
C LYS A 6 1.55 18.31 -49.69
N SER A 7 1.30 17.42 -50.64
CA SER A 7 0.17 17.52 -51.57
C SER A 7 -1.18 17.31 -50.88
N ALA A 8 -1.24 16.46 -49.85
CA ALA A 8 -2.44 16.28 -49.03
C ALA A 8 -2.78 17.54 -48.22
N LEU A 9 -1.78 18.12 -47.54
CA LEU A 9 -1.97 19.39 -46.82
C LEU A 9 -2.31 20.54 -47.77
N ALA A 10 -1.74 20.58 -48.98
CA ALA A 10 -2.11 21.58 -49.98
C ALA A 10 -3.58 21.46 -50.39
N ALA A 11 -4.08 20.25 -50.64
CA ALA A 11 -5.49 20.00 -50.94
C ALA A 11 -6.40 20.39 -49.76
N LEU A 12 -6.03 20.04 -48.53
CA LEU A 12 -6.78 20.43 -47.34
C LEU A 12 -6.87 21.96 -47.19
N ASN A 13 -5.76 22.67 -47.37
CA ASN A 13 -5.72 24.14 -47.30
C ASN A 13 -6.46 24.81 -48.46
N ALA A 14 -6.56 24.16 -49.62
CA ALA A 14 -7.36 24.61 -50.76
C ALA A 14 -8.86 24.31 -50.60
N HIS A 15 -9.29 23.74 -49.47
CA HIS A 15 -10.65 23.29 -49.21
C HIS A 15 -11.15 22.16 -50.14
N GLU A 16 -10.25 21.29 -50.62
CA GLU A 16 -10.55 20.17 -51.53
C GLU A 16 -10.31 18.79 -50.88
N PRO A 17 -11.06 18.41 -49.83
CA PRO A 17 -10.81 17.15 -49.12
C PRO A 17 -11.13 15.89 -49.96
N VAL A 18 -11.97 16.02 -51.00
CA VAL A 18 -12.29 14.95 -51.95
C VAL A 18 -11.04 14.43 -52.67
N SER A 19 -10.03 15.28 -52.85
CA SER A 19 -8.75 14.91 -53.47
C SER A 19 -7.93 13.89 -52.66
N LEU A 20 -8.33 13.60 -51.41
CA LEU A 20 -7.73 12.59 -50.55
C LEU A 20 -8.36 11.19 -50.70
N LEU A 21 -9.52 11.07 -51.34
CA LEU A 21 -10.20 9.78 -51.51
C LEU A 21 -9.38 8.85 -52.41
N GLY A 22 -9.41 7.56 -52.08
CA GLY A 22 -8.59 6.52 -52.72
C GLY A 22 -7.15 6.43 -52.22
N LEU A 23 -6.72 7.33 -51.32
CA LEU A 23 -5.44 7.18 -50.62
C LEU A 23 -5.53 6.06 -49.60
N ARG A 24 -4.45 5.29 -49.48
CA ARG A 24 -4.25 4.34 -48.39
C ARG A 24 -3.80 5.10 -47.14
N GLU A 25 -4.24 4.66 -45.97
CA GLU A 25 -3.62 5.10 -44.72
C GLU A 25 -2.15 4.68 -44.72
N THR A 26 -1.30 5.56 -44.21
CA THR A 26 0.15 5.32 -44.17
C THR A 26 0.75 5.97 -42.93
N GLN A 27 2.09 5.94 -42.86
CA GLN A 27 2.85 6.57 -41.79
C GLN A 27 2.57 8.08 -41.64
N TRP A 28 2.09 8.77 -42.69
CA TRP A 28 1.87 10.22 -42.67
C TRP A 28 0.39 10.65 -42.77
N ILE A 29 -0.57 9.73 -42.95
CA ILE A 29 -2.00 10.05 -43.00
C ILE A 29 -2.87 9.01 -42.27
N ASP A 30 -3.82 9.51 -41.48
CA ASP A 30 -4.82 8.75 -40.72
C ASP A 30 -6.20 9.38 -40.94
N ALA A 31 -7.24 8.57 -41.13
CA ALA A 31 -8.61 9.02 -41.32
C ALA A 31 -9.51 8.53 -40.18
N LYS A 32 -10.27 9.45 -39.60
CA LYS A 32 -11.27 9.14 -38.58
C LYS A 32 -12.65 9.45 -39.14
N GLY A 33 -13.54 8.46 -39.21
CA GLY A 33 -14.90 8.67 -39.71
C GLY A 33 -15.77 9.60 -38.85
N ARG A 34 -15.44 9.77 -37.57
CA ARG A 34 -16.18 10.61 -36.61
C ARG A 34 -15.23 11.45 -35.75
N PRO A 35 -15.67 12.62 -35.26
CA PRO A 35 -14.94 13.39 -34.26
C PRO A 35 -14.62 12.63 -32.97
N TYR A 36 -13.48 12.94 -32.36
CA TYR A 36 -13.16 12.51 -31.00
C TYR A 36 -14.19 13.07 -30.01
N GLN A 37 -14.80 12.21 -29.20
CA GLN A 37 -15.77 12.61 -28.18
C GLN A 37 -15.04 13.12 -26.93
N LEU A 38 -14.56 14.36 -26.94
CA LEU A 38 -13.65 14.89 -25.91
C LEU A 38 -14.22 14.99 -24.48
N ALA A 39 -15.50 14.67 -24.28
CA ALA A 39 -16.11 14.48 -22.96
C ALA A 39 -15.84 13.08 -22.38
N ASP A 40 -15.48 12.11 -23.22
CA ASP A 40 -15.04 10.77 -22.83
C ASP A 40 -13.51 10.78 -22.62
N PRO A 41 -13.01 10.47 -21.41
CA PRO A 41 -11.57 10.36 -21.15
C PRO A 41 -10.85 9.42 -22.12
N LYS A 42 -11.51 8.34 -22.58
CA LYS A 42 -10.91 7.39 -23.51
C LYS A 42 -10.64 8.02 -24.88
N ALA A 43 -11.52 8.90 -25.36
CA ALA A 43 -11.32 9.62 -26.61
C ALA A 43 -10.21 10.67 -26.50
N VAL A 44 -9.98 11.22 -25.31
CA VAL A 44 -8.83 12.11 -25.04
C VAL A 44 -7.52 11.32 -25.06
N GLU A 45 -7.50 10.13 -24.46
CA GLU A 45 -6.36 9.20 -24.53
C GLU A 45 -6.04 8.81 -25.98
N GLU A 46 -7.05 8.51 -26.78
CA GLU A 46 -6.90 8.17 -28.20
C GLU A 46 -6.34 9.34 -29.03
N LEU A 47 -6.89 10.56 -28.85
CA LEU A 47 -6.36 11.78 -29.48
C LEU A 47 -4.88 11.99 -29.12
N ALA A 48 -4.52 11.86 -27.84
CA ALA A 48 -3.15 12.06 -27.38
C ALA A 48 -2.21 10.98 -27.97
N LYS A 49 -2.65 9.72 -28.00
CA LYS A 49 -1.93 8.60 -28.59
C LYS A 49 -1.64 8.85 -30.07
N ASP A 50 -2.65 9.20 -30.86
CA ASP A 50 -2.52 9.38 -32.31
C ASP A 50 -1.57 10.53 -32.64
N VAL A 51 -1.75 11.69 -31.99
CA VAL A 51 -0.91 12.88 -32.22
C VAL A 51 0.54 12.64 -31.79
N ALA A 52 0.77 12.00 -30.64
CA ALA A 52 2.12 11.66 -30.20
C ALA A 52 2.76 10.59 -31.10
N GLY A 53 1.96 9.65 -31.62
CA GLY A 53 2.40 8.66 -32.61
C GLY A 53 2.95 9.32 -33.87
N PHE A 54 2.25 10.33 -34.42
CA PHE A 54 2.74 11.13 -35.55
C PHE A 54 3.98 11.96 -35.19
N ALA A 55 4.00 12.57 -34.00
CA ALA A 55 5.15 13.34 -33.54
C ALA A 55 6.44 12.49 -33.45
N ASN A 56 6.32 11.25 -32.97
CA ASN A 56 7.41 10.26 -32.94
C ASN A 56 7.67 9.59 -34.31
N GLY A 57 6.73 9.69 -35.26
CA GLY A 57 6.74 9.01 -36.55
C GLY A 57 7.23 9.84 -37.74
N GLY A 58 7.71 11.07 -37.51
CA GLY A 58 8.18 11.98 -38.58
C GLY A 58 7.15 13.01 -39.05
N GLY A 59 6.02 13.14 -38.35
CA GLY A 59 4.91 14.03 -38.70
C GLY A 59 3.87 13.40 -39.61
N GLY A 60 2.74 14.08 -39.78
CA GLY A 60 1.62 13.61 -40.59
C GLY A 60 0.35 14.41 -40.39
N VAL A 61 -0.76 13.91 -40.92
CA VAL A 61 -2.06 14.55 -40.83
C VAL A 61 -3.14 13.54 -40.44
N ILE A 62 -3.96 13.89 -39.45
CA ILE A 62 -5.19 13.18 -39.09
C ILE A 62 -6.35 13.93 -39.74
N VAL A 63 -7.19 13.24 -40.52
CA VAL A 63 -8.36 13.82 -41.18
C VAL A 63 -9.63 13.23 -40.59
N ILE A 64 -10.47 14.08 -40.02
CA ILE A 64 -11.70 13.72 -39.31
C ILE A 64 -12.90 14.04 -40.21
N GLY A 65 -13.73 13.04 -40.46
CA GLY A 65 -14.89 13.12 -41.35
C GLY A 65 -14.76 12.31 -42.63
N ILE A 66 -13.77 11.41 -42.73
CA ILE A 66 -13.60 10.50 -43.87
C ILE A 66 -13.71 9.06 -43.34
N ALA A 67 -14.60 8.27 -43.95
CA ALA A 67 -14.70 6.85 -43.67
C ALA A 67 -13.68 6.07 -44.50
N THR A 68 -13.15 5.00 -43.94
CA THR A 68 -12.24 4.08 -44.62
C THR A 68 -12.97 2.81 -45.03
N ARG A 69 -12.44 2.14 -46.05
CA ARG A 69 -12.81 0.76 -46.42
C ARG A 69 -11.55 -0.10 -46.45
N LEU A 70 -11.67 -1.36 -46.06
CA LEU A 70 -10.56 -2.30 -46.11
C LEU A 70 -10.37 -2.83 -47.53
N GLU A 71 -9.16 -2.70 -48.09
CA GLU A 71 -8.81 -3.23 -49.40
C GLU A 71 -7.41 -3.88 -49.37
N HIS A 72 -7.38 -5.22 -49.50
CA HIS A 72 -6.15 -6.03 -49.40
C HIS A 72 -5.40 -5.78 -48.07
N ASP A 73 -6.14 -5.83 -46.95
CA ASP A 73 -5.64 -5.60 -45.59
C ASP A 73 -5.10 -4.19 -45.30
N GLU A 74 -5.37 -3.22 -46.16
CA GLU A 74 -5.02 -1.81 -45.94
C GLU A 74 -6.27 -0.94 -45.93
N GLU A 75 -6.33 0.05 -45.03
CA GLU A 75 -7.43 1.01 -44.99
C GLU A 75 -7.28 2.06 -46.10
N VAL A 76 -8.31 2.19 -46.94
CA VAL A 76 -8.39 3.16 -48.03
C VAL A 76 -9.46 4.19 -47.70
N LEU A 77 -9.12 5.48 -47.80
CA LEU A 77 -10.05 6.59 -47.65
C LEU A 77 -11.15 6.47 -48.72
N ASP A 78 -12.39 6.22 -48.32
CA ASP A 78 -13.47 5.81 -49.22
C ASP A 78 -14.38 6.98 -49.61
N HIS A 79 -15.09 7.54 -48.63
CA HIS A 79 -16.02 8.64 -48.84
C HIS A 79 -16.03 9.61 -47.65
N ILE A 80 -16.46 10.85 -47.93
CA ILE A 80 -16.60 11.89 -46.91
C ILE A 80 -17.92 11.68 -46.17
N VAL A 81 -17.84 11.53 -44.84
CA VAL A 81 -19.00 11.47 -43.93
C VAL A 81 -19.50 12.88 -43.61
N GLY A 82 -18.57 13.83 -43.55
CA GLY A 82 -18.85 15.21 -43.16
C GLY A 82 -18.90 15.38 -41.64
N VAL A 83 -18.44 16.54 -41.18
CA VAL A 83 -18.39 16.89 -39.77
C VAL A 83 -19.10 18.22 -39.55
N ASP A 84 -20.03 18.23 -38.61
CA ASP A 84 -20.67 19.45 -38.13
C ASP A 84 -19.66 20.25 -37.28
N PRO A 85 -19.32 21.51 -37.63
CA PRO A 85 -18.44 22.35 -36.84
C PRO A 85 -18.85 22.50 -35.38
N ALA A 86 -20.14 22.40 -35.05
CA ALA A 86 -20.61 22.48 -33.67
C ALA A 86 -20.12 21.30 -32.80
N THR A 87 -19.74 20.18 -33.43
CA THR A 87 -19.30 18.96 -32.75
C THR A 87 -17.78 18.88 -32.52
N VAL A 88 -17.00 19.81 -33.10
CA VAL A 88 -15.53 19.84 -32.96
C VAL A 88 -15.08 21.16 -32.37
N ASN A 89 -14.60 21.10 -31.14
CA ASN A 89 -13.95 22.24 -30.49
C ASN A 89 -12.43 22.22 -30.75
N MET A 90 -11.98 22.94 -31.79
CA MET A 90 -10.57 22.99 -32.17
C MET A 90 -9.65 23.54 -31.06
N ASP A 91 -10.14 24.49 -30.25
CA ASP A 91 -9.36 25.04 -29.15
C ASP A 91 -9.20 24.04 -28.01
N GLN A 92 -10.25 23.25 -27.74
CA GLN A 92 -10.17 22.15 -26.79
C GLN A 92 -9.17 21.08 -27.26
N ILE A 93 -9.17 20.71 -28.54
CA ILE A 93 -8.18 19.78 -29.12
C ILE A 93 -6.75 20.31 -28.88
N ARG A 94 -6.49 21.58 -29.23
CA ARG A 94 -5.16 22.18 -29.01
C ARG A 94 -4.74 22.19 -27.54
N LYS A 95 -5.67 22.50 -26.63
CA LYS A 95 -5.41 22.49 -25.18
C LYS A 95 -5.09 21.09 -24.68
N LEU A 96 -5.88 20.09 -25.08
CA LEU A 96 -5.69 18.69 -24.67
C LEU A 96 -4.36 18.15 -25.19
N ILE A 97 -3.97 18.43 -26.44
CA ILE A 97 -2.66 18.04 -26.99
C ILE A 97 -1.51 18.58 -26.13
N ARG A 98 -1.58 19.86 -25.71
CA ARG A 98 -0.54 20.47 -24.86
C ARG A 98 -0.51 19.92 -23.43
N GLN A 99 -1.67 19.51 -22.93
CA GLN A 99 -1.82 19.00 -21.56
C GLN A 99 -1.41 17.51 -21.45
N TRP A 100 -1.70 16.71 -22.48
CA TRP A 100 -1.59 15.25 -22.42
C TRP A 100 -0.33 14.68 -23.07
N ILE A 101 0.41 15.48 -23.84
CA ILE A 101 1.64 15.05 -24.52
C ILE A 101 2.82 15.82 -23.96
N THR A 102 3.86 15.09 -23.53
CA THR A 102 5.08 15.64 -22.95
C THR A 102 6.31 15.26 -23.78
N PRO A 103 7.13 16.22 -24.25
CA PRO A 103 6.80 17.65 -24.33
C PRO A 103 5.64 17.90 -25.32
N ALA A 104 5.00 19.06 -25.26
CA ALA A 104 3.95 19.38 -26.23
C ALA A 104 4.55 19.49 -27.65
N PRO A 105 4.01 18.77 -28.66
CA PRO A 105 4.48 18.87 -30.05
C PRO A 105 4.35 20.30 -30.59
N ARG A 106 5.40 20.78 -31.26
CA ARG A 106 5.46 22.16 -31.77
C ARG A 106 4.78 22.27 -33.12
N GLY A 107 4.11 23.39 -33.35
CA GLY A 107 3.56 23.73 -34.67
C GLY A 107 2.32 22.93 -35.10
N VAL A 108 1.69 22.16 -34.19
CA VAL A 108 0.45 21.43 -34.50
C VAL A 108 -0.65 22.40 -34.93
N ARG A 109 -1.24 22.16 -36.10
CA ARG A 109 -2.35 22.96 -36.64
C ARG A 109 -3.62 22.13 -36.64
N VAL A 110 -4.71 22.75 -36.22
CA VAL A 110 -6.06 22.17 -36.31
C VAL A 110 -6.89 23.10 -37.18
N GLY A 111 -7.52 22.57 -38.23
CA GLY A 111 -8.22 23.37 -39.23
C GLY A 111 -9.39 22.65 -39.89
N TRP A 112 -10.07 23.36 -40.79
CA TRP A 112 -11.21 22.87 -41.57
C TRP A 112 -10.89 22.86 -43.06
N SER A 113 -11.45 21.88 -43.77
CA SER A 113 -11.41 21.76 -45.22
C SER A 113 -12.79 21.35 -45.77
N GLY A 114 -13.13 21.76 -47.00
CA GLY A 114 -14.40 21.44 -47.65
C GLY A 114 -15.56 22.42 -47.36
N ALA A 115 -16.64 22.24 -48.14
CA ALA A 115 -17.88 23.01 -48.07
C ALA A 115 -19.05 22.17 -47.54
N ASN A 116 -20.22 22.80 -47.35
CA ASN A 116 -21.41 22.21 -46.69
C ASN A 116 -21.72 20.77 -47.16
N GLY A 117 -21.84 19.84 -46.21
CA GLY A 117 -22.09 18.41 -46.47
C GLY A 117 -20.83 17.56 -46.65
N GLU A 118 -19.70 18.16 -47.03
CA GLU A 118 -18.41 17.49 -47.28
C GLU A 118 -17.26 18.05 -46.42
N ARG A 119 -17.61 18.72 -45.32
CA ARG A 119 -16.65 19.40 -44.45
C ARG A 119 -15.91 18.40 -43.57
N VAL A 120 -14.57 18.51 -43.51
CA VAL A 120 -13.70 17.68 -42.66
C VAL A 120 -12.86 18.57 -41.75
N ALA A 121 -12.56 18.10 -40.54
CA ALA A 121 -11.53 18.70 -39.70
C ALA A 121 -10.20 17.99 -39.94
N PHE A 122 -9.08 18.68 -39.76
CA PHE A 122 -7.76 18.04 -39.83
C PHE A 122 -6.85 18.51 -38.71
N ILE A 123 -5.94 17.62 -38.30
CA ILE A 123 -4.85 17.88 -37.35
C ILE A 123 -3.54 17.62 -38.09
N ASP A 124 -2.83 18.68 -38.44
CA ASP A 124 -1.49 18.62 -39.04
C ASP A 124 -0.45 18.64 -37.93
N VAL A 125 0.30 17.55 -37.83
CA VAL A 125 1.40 17.34 -36.89
C VAL A 125 2.71 17.44 -37.68
N PRO A 126 3.44 18.57 -37.64
CA PRO A 126 4.66 18.69 -38.41
C PRO A 126 5.75 17.77 -37.86
N ALA A 127 6.74 17.46 -38.70
CA ALA A 127 7.92 16.73 -38.28
C ALA A 127 8.59 17.42 -37.08
N GLN A 128 8.84 16.65 -36.03
CA GLN A 128 9.51 17.13 -34.82
C GLN A 128 11.01 16.85 -34.90
N ALA A 129 11.79 17.46 -33.99
CA ALA A 129 13.22 17.18 -33.90
C ALA A 129 13.45 15.70 -33.52
N GLY A 130 14.32 15.02 -34.27
CA GLY A 130 14.56 13.58 -34.13
C GLY A 130 15.27 13.16 -32.83
N ASP A 131 15.65 14.12 -31.99
CA ASP A 131 16.26 13.91 -30.68
C ASP A 131 15.23 13.95 -29.53
N THR A 132 13.95 14.16 -29.84
CA THR A 132 12.89 14.33 -28.86
C THR A 132 11.86 13.21 -28.95
N LEU A 133 11.63 12.52 -27.82
CA LEU A 133 10.53 11.55 -27.69
C LEU A 133 9.31 12.22 -27.07
N PHE A 134 8.15 11.96 -27.64
CA PHE A 134 6.86 12.44 -27.18
C PHE A 134 6.14 11.33 -26.42
N VAL A 135 5.81 11.58 -25.15
CA VAL A 135 5.19 10.60 -24.26
C VAL A 135 3.79 11.04 -23.84
N VAL A 136 2.95 10.07 -23.50
CA VAL A 136 1.60 10.26 -22.97
C VAL A 136 1.43 9.49 -21.65
N PRO A 137 0.45 9.83 -20.78
CA PRO A 137 0.10 8.99 -19.63
C PRO A 137 -0.22 7.56 -20.07
N ALA A 138 0.28 6.56 -19.34
CA ALA A 138 0.02 5.17 -19.69
C ALA A 138 -1.46 4.80 -19.45
N PRO A 139 -2.10 4.02 -20.33
CA PRO A 139 -3.47 3.54 -20.10
C PRO A 139 -3.52 2.60 -18.88
N VAL A 140 -4.23 2.98 -17.82
CA VAL A 140 -4.33 2.20 -16.55
C VAL A 140 -5.56 1.28 -16.48
N GLY A 141 -6.29 1.10 -17.58
CA GLY A 141 -7.45 0.20 -17.66
C GLY A 141 -8.73 0.71 -16.98
N LYS A 142 -8.70 1.84 -16.28
CA LYS A 142 -9.87 2.61 -15.82
C LYS A 142 -9.84 4.02 -16.43
N PRO A 143 -10.86 4.44 -17.21
CA PRO A 143 -10.90 5.77 -17.81
C PRO A 143 -10.96 6.89 -16.75
N GLY A 144 -10.21 7.98 -16.97
CA GLY A 144 -10.46 9.26 -16.27
C GLY A 144 -9.54 9.63 -15.10
N SER A 145 -8.45 8.91 -14.84
CA SER A 145 -7.44 9.32 -13.85
C SER A 145 -6.03 8.99 -14.33
N PRO A 146 -5.43 9.85 -15.18
CA PRO A 146 -4.07 9.65 -15.66
C PRO A 146 -3.10 9.64 -14.48
N ARG A 147 -2.38 8.54 -14.33
CA ARG A 147 -1.30 8.39 -13.36
C ARG A 147 -0.05 9.10 -13.89
N THR A 148 0.36 10.18 -13.24
CA THR A 148 1.52 11.00 -13.65
C THR A 148 2.86 10.28 -13.50
N ASP A 149 2.88 9.17 -12.75
CA ASP A 149 4.04 8.30 -12.52
C ASP A 149 4.21 7.20 -13.59
N THR A 150 3.30 7.11 -14.57
CA THR A 150 3.37 6.10 -15.64
C THR A 150 3.30 6.74 -17.02
N VAL A 151 4.31 6.50 -17.85
CA VAL A 151 4.40 7.02 -19.22
C VAL A 151 4.37 5.90 -20.25
N ALA A 152 3.77 6.18 -21.40
CA ALA A 152 3.82 5.35 -22.59
C ALA A 152 4.32 6.17 -23.79
N VAL A 153 5.02 5.49 -24.72
CA VAL A 153 5.56 6.12 -25.92
C VAL A 153 4.84 5.53 -27.14
N PRO A 154 3.89 6.25 -27.75
CA PRO A 154 3.25 5.81 -28.99
C PRO A 154 4.24 5.90 -30.14
N ARG A 155 4.34 4.85 -30.94
CA ARG A 155 5.15 4.84 -32.17
C ARG A 155 4.26 4.48 -33.34
N ARG A 156 4.24 5.34 -34.34
CA ARG A 156 3.56 5.08 -35.61
C ARG A 156 4.48 4.25 -36.53
N ASP A 157 3.93 3.17 -37.07
CA ASP A 157 4.59 2.28 -38.02
C ASP A 157 3.55 1.80 -39.03
N GLY A 158 3.71 2.22 -40.29
CA GLY A 158 2.66 2.09 -41.31
C GLY A 158 1.40 2.87 -40.94
N ASP A 159 0.25 2.22 -41.08
CA ASP A 159 -1.08 2.70 -40.68
C ASP A 159 -1.37 2.51 -39.18
N SER A 160 -0.51 1.76 -38.46
CA SER A 160 -0.74 1.41 -37.07
C SER A 160 0.05 2.29 -36.08
N THR A 161 -0.52 2.51 -34.89
CA THR A 161 0.20 3.11 -33.75
C THR A 161 0.28 2.11 -32.59
N HIS A 162 1.49 1.65 -32.30
CA HIS A 162 1.78 0.70 -31.22
C HIS A 162 2.49 1.40 -30.04
N TRP A 163 2.54 0.72 -28.90
CA TRP A 163 3.26 1.19 -27.73
C TRP A 163 4.70 0.68 -27.76
N LEU A 164 5.66 1.56 -27.52
CA LEU A 164 7.05 1.14 -27.36
C LEU A 164 7.17 0.17 -26.17
N PRO A 165 7.79 -1.00 -26.33
CA PRO A 165 7.95 -1.97 -25.24
C PRO A 165 8.73 -1.38 -24.05
N ARG A 166 8.40 -1.83 -22.82
CA ARG A 166 9.11 -1.39 -21.59
C ARG A 166 10.62 -1.61 -21.68
N THR A 167 11.05 -2.67 -22.35
CA THR A 167 12.47 -2.98 -22.59
C THR A 167 13.16 -1.92 -23.43
N GLU A 168 12.51 -1.43 -24.48
CA GLU A 168 13.06 -0.38 -25.35
C GLU A 168 13.08 0.98 -24.65
N ILE A 169 12.02 1.31 -23.89
CA ILE A 169 11.99 2.50 -23.03
C ILE A 169 13.16 2.46 -22.04
N GLN A 170 13.38 1.33 -21.36
CA GLN A 170 14.50 1.14 -20.44
C GLN A 170 15.86 1.27 -21.14
N GLN A 171 16.00 0.74 -22.36
CA GLN A 171 17.23 0.85 -23.14
C GLN A 171 17.53 2.30 -23.52
N LEU A 172 16.52 3.06 -23.95
CA LEU A 172 16.64 4.49 -24.28
C LEU A 172 17.01 5.32 -23.05
N LEU A 173 16.35 5.08 -21.91
CA LEU A 173 16.70 5.73 -20.64
C LEU A 173 18.14 5.40 -20.23
N SER A 174 18.54 4.14 -20.31
CA SER A 174 19.89 3.71 -19.99
C SER A 174 20.93 4.30 -20.94
N ALA A 175 20.60 4.46 -22.22
CA ALA A 175 21.46 5.11 -23.20
C ALA A 175 21.65 6.60 -22.86
N GLY A 176 20.58 7.30 -22.46
CA GLY A 176 20.66 8.68 -21.97
C GLY A 176 21.54 8.82 -20.73
N VAL A 177 21.38 7.92 -19.75
CA VAL A 177 22.25 7.89 -18.55
C VAL A 177 23.70 7.64 -18.94
N ARG A 178 23.99 6.65 -19.81
CA ARG A 178 25.37 6.39 -20.27
C ARG A 178 25.96 7.57 -21.03
N ALA A 179 25.19 8.21 -21.91
CA ALA A 179 25.64 9.36 -22.69
C ALA A 179 25.96 10.57 -21.81
N SER A 180 25.33 10.70 -20.63
CA SER A 180 25.65 11.74 -19.66
C SER A 180 27.01 11.55 -18.99
N GLY A 181 27.61 10.35 -19.03
CA GLY A 181 28.85 10.02 -18.33
C GLY A 181 28.71 9.92 -16.80
N LEU A 182 27.48 10.05 -16.28
CA LEU A 182 27.15 10.03 -14.85
C LEU A 182 26.59 8.67 -14.43
N THR A 183 26.69 8.34 -13.14
CA THR A 183 25.90 7.24 -12.58
C THR A 183 24.41 7.58 -12.61
N THR A 184 23.52 6.58 -12.57
CA THR A 184 22.05 6.81 -12.62
C THR A 184 21.58 7.82 -11.57
N ALA A 185 22.11 7.74 -10.35
CA ALA A 185 21.75 8.66 -9.26
C ALA A 185 22.19 10.10 -9.54
N GLN A 186 23.39 10.28 -10.10
CA GLN A 186 23.92 11.59 -10.47
C GLN A 186 23.16 12.18 -11.67
N ALA A 187 22.89 11.38 -12.70
CA ALA A 187 22.12 11.80 -13.86
C ALA A 187 20.71 12.28 -13.47
N LEU A 188 20.03 11.57 -12.56
CA LEU A 188 18.73 11.97 -12.02
C LEU A 188 18.81 13.29 -11.24
N THR A 189 19.81 13.42 -10.36
CA THR A 189 20.02 14.63 -9.57
C THR A 189 20.29 15.85 -10.46
N ASP A 190 21.12 15.68 -11.48
CA ASP A 190 21.46 16.73 -12.44
C ASP A 190 20.27 17.09 -13.33
N LEU A 191 19.44 16.12 -13.71
CA LEU A 191 18.23 16.35 -14.51
C LEU A 191 17.18 17.12 -13.71
N VAL A 192 17.01 16.82 -12.41
CA VAL A 192 16.17 17.62 -11.50
C VAL A 192 16.73 19.03 -11.36
N ARG A 193 18.06 19.20 -11.22
CA ARG A 193 18.72 20.51 -11.16
C ARG A 193 18.55 21.31 -12.47
N GLN A 194 18.64 20.65 -13.62
CA GLN A 194 18.46 21.29 -14.92
C GLN A 194 17.00 21.65 -15.22
N ALA A 195 16.05 20.80 -14.79
CA ALA A 195 14.62 21.09 -14.90
C ALA A 195 14.24 22.30 -14.04
N THR A 196 14.79 22.39 -12.83
CA THR A 196 14.62 23.55 -11.94
C THR A 196 15.36 24.80 -12.45
N SER A 197 16.48 24.67 -13.16
CA SER A 197 17.19 25.83 -13.75
C SER A 197 16.62 26.33 -15.09
N LYS A 198 15.89 25.49 -15.84
CA LYS A 198 15.25 25.86 -17.12
C LYS A 198 13.87 26.50 -16.93
N ALA A 199 13.23 26.31 -15.77
CA ALA A 199 12.22 27.24 -15.29
C ALA A 199 12.95 28.55 -14.98
N GLY A 200 12.80 29.56 -15.84
CA GLY A 200 13.64 30.77 -15.80
C GLY A 200 13.65 31.49 -14.44
N PRO A 201 14.68 32.31 -14.14
CA PRO A 201 14.87 32.94 -12.84
C PRO A 201 13.89 34.08 -12.49
N ASP A 202 12.70 34.17 -13.10
CA ASP A 202 11.86 35.38 -13.01
C ASP A 202 10.37 35.16 -12.67
N SER A 203 10.04 34.06 -11.99
CA SER A 203 8.83 34.04 -11.15
C SER A 203 9.16 33.33 -9.84
N GLY A 204 9.72 34.08 -8.89
CA GLY A 204 9.98 33.58 -7.54
C GLY A 204 8.72 32.92 -6.99
N LEU A 205 8.76 31.59 -6.86
CA LEU A 205 7.67 30.82 -6.30
C LEU A 205 7.37 31.37 -4.91
N ARG A 206 6.11 31.71 -4.65
CA ARG A 206 5.71 32.24 -3.35
C ARG A 206 5.32 31.12 -2.40
N VAL A 207 5.54 31.34 -1.12
CA VAL A 207 4.99 30.47 -0.07
C VAL A 207 3.46 30.44 -0.21
N GLY A 208 2.90 29.24 -0.33
CA GLY A 208 1.48 28.97 -0.51
C GLY A 208 0.95 29.08 -1.95
N GLN A 209 1.79 29.44 -2.93
CA GLN A 209 1.40 29.43 -4.34
C GLN A 209 1.02 28.01 -4.78
N GLY A 210 -0.21 27.80 -5.24
CA GLY A 210 -0.76 26.48 -5.62
C GLY A 210 -1.94 26.04 -4.74
N VAL A 211 -2.10 26.66 -3.56
CA VAL A 211 -3.26 26.49 -2.66
C VAL A 211 -3.85 27.84 -2.25
N PRO A 212 -4.53 28.58 -3.16
CA PRO A 212 -4.94 29.96 -2.94
C PRO A 212 -5.76 30.18 -1.66
N GLU A 213 -6.60 29.22 -1.29
CA GLU A 213 -7.44 29.27 -0.09
C GLU A 213 -6.65 29.27 1.22
N ARG A 214 -5.41 28.76 1.19
CA ARG A 214 -4.53 28.60 2.36
C ARG A 214 -3.20 29.36 2.24
N GLU A 215 -3.01 30.15 1.17
CA GLU A 215 -1.76 30.88 0.91
C GLU A 215 -1.35 31.77 2.08
N ARG A 216 -2.33 32.44 2.72
CA ARG A 216 -2.10 33.32 3.87
C ARG A 216 -1.61 32.56 5.10
N GLU A 217 -2.24 31.42 5.39
CA GLU A 217 -1.86 30.57 6.53
C GLU A 217 -0.46 29.98 6.32
N MET A 218 -0.14 29.54 5.11
CA MET A 218 1.18 29.02 4.78
C MET A 218 2.28 30.08 4.91
N ARG A 219 2.01 31.33 4.51
CA ARG A 219 2.96 32.43 4.70
C ARG A 219 3.22 32.71 6.18
N ALA A 220 2.16 32.76 6.99
CA ALA A 220 2.30 32.94 8.44
C ALA A 220 3.06 31.77 9.09
N ALA A 221 2.83 30.55 8.64
CA ALA A 221 3.56 29.36 9.10
C ALA A 221 5.04 29.40 8.73
N TYR A 222 5.37 29.83 7.52
CA TYR A 222 6.75 30.01 7.07
C TYR A 222 7.48 31.07 7.90
N GLU A 223 6.83 32.20 8.20
CA GLU A 223 7.40 33.25 9.06
C GLU A 223 7.66 32.74 10.49
N GLN A 224 6.75 31.92 11.05
CA GLN A 224 6.95 31.31 12.38
C GLN A 224 8.14 30.34 12.44
N LEU A 225 8.53 29.77 11.30
CA LEU A 225 9.60 28.77 11.19
C LEU A 225 10.86 29.33 10.53
N ALA A 226 10.95 30.65 10.31
CA ALA A 226 12.05 31.29 9.59
C ALA A 226 13.43 30.98 10.22
N ASP A 227 13.51 30.91 11.55
CA ASP A 227 14.73 30.60 12.30
C ASP A 227 15.30 29.20 12.01
N ALA A 228 14.53 28.32 11.37
CA ALA A 228 14.97 26.99 10.96
C ALA A 228 15.81 26.98 9.66
N GLY A 229 15.98 28.13 8.99
CA GLY A 229 16.73 28.23 7.73
C GLY A 229 16.02 27.56 6.56
N LEU A 230 14.70 27.76 6.47
CA LEU A 230 13.82 27.07 5.50
C LEU A 230 14.10 27.39 4.03
N GLY A 231 14.83 28.48 3.73
CA GLY A 231 15.17 28.91 2.38
C GLY A 231 13.96 29.23 1.49
N GLN A 232 14.12 29.12 0.17
CA GLN A 232 13.11 29.55 -0.80
C GLN A 232 12.24 28.37 -1.28
N PRO A 233 10.98 28.61 -1.71
CA PRO A 233 10.15 27.56 -2.28
C PRO A 233 10.78 26.84 -3.47
N ALA A 234 10.82 25.51 -3.40
CA ALA A 234 11.33 24.63 -4.44
C ALA A 234 10.24 24.18 -5.45
N GLY A 235 8.97 24.37 -5.08
CA GLY A 235 7.82 24.01 -5.89
C GLY A 235 6.55 24.75 -5.46
N GLU A 236 5.47 24.56 -6.23
CA GLU A 236 4.14 25.00 -5.81
C GLU A 236 3.67 24.19 -4.60
N ALA A 237 2.97 24.86 -3.70
CA ALA A 237 2.26 24.24 -2.61
C ALA A 237 1.11 23.38 -3.14
N TRP A 238 0.86 22.26 -2.48
CA TRP A 238 -0.13 21.27 -2.87
C TRP A 238 -0.93 20.80 -1.66
N ALA A 239 -2.13 20.29 -1.93
CA ALA A 239 -3.04 19.81 -0.90
C ALA A 239 -2.96 18.28 -0.76
N GLN A 240 -2.97 17.81 0.48
CA GLN A 240 -3.07 16.39 0.84
C GLN A 240 -4.16 16.23 1.89
N GLY A 241 -5.35 15.81 1.47
CA GLY A 241 -6.52 15.81 2.35
C GLY A 241 -6.79 17.21 2.92
N SER A 242 -6.75 17.36 4.24
CA SER A 242 -6.91 18.65 4.92
C SER A 242 -5.59 19.44 5.09
N ALA A 243 -4.45 18.89 4.66
CA ALA A 243 -3.15 19.51 4.81
C ALA A 243 -2.74 20.30 3.56
N ALA A 244 -1.96 21.36 3.78
CA ALA A 244 -1.27 22.11 2.74
C ALA A 244 0.24 21.93 2.94
N LEU A 245 0.94 21.57 1.87
CA LEU A 245 2.32 21.13 1.89
C LEU A 245 3.11 21.91 0.84
N GLN A 246 4.37 22.25 1.13
CA GLN A 246 5.25 22.87 0.13
C GLN A 246 6.71 22.50 0.36
N ASP A 247 7.38 22.08 -0.71
CA ASP A 247 8.81 21.80 -0.71
C ASP A 247 9.61 23.12 -0.75
N LEU A 248 10.65 23.21 0.07
CA LEU A 248 11.54 24.36 0.20
C LEU A 248 13.01 23.91 0.05
N HIS A 249 13.83 24.73 -0.62
CA HIS A 249 15.28 24.56 -0.65
C HIS A 249 15.89 25.00 0.69
N HIS A 250 16.97 24.36 1.13
CA HIS A 250 17.72 24.92 2.27
C HIS A 250 18.41 26.24 1.86
N GLU A 251 18.64 27.15 2.80
CA GLU A 251 19.42 28.39 2.55
C GLU A 251 20.89 28.14 2.17
N GLN A 252 21.39 26.92 2.41
CA GLN A 252 22.78 26.54 2.20
C GLN A 252 22.82 25.43 1.17
N ASP A 253 23.57 25.64 0.09
CA ASP A 253 23.75 24.65 -0.95
C ASP A 253 24.38 23.36 -0.40
N GLY A 254 23.83 22.20 -0.81
CA GLY A 254 24.29 20.88 -0.37
C GLY A 254 23.69 20.39 0.94
N VAL A 255 22.91 21.22 1.65
CA VAL A 255 22.13 20.80 2.82
C VAL A 255 20.74 20.34 2.36
N PRO A 256 20.16 19.28 2.97
CA PRO A 256 18.82 18.83 2.59
C PRO A 256 17.77 19.93 2.82
N GLY A 257 16.85 20.08 1.86
CA GLY A 257 15.73 21.02 1.94
C GLY A 257 14.68 20.63 2.98
N TRP A 258 13.54 21.32 2.94
CA TRP A 258 12.45 21.18 3.90
C TRP A 258 11.12 20.94 3.21
N VAL A 259 10.17 20.38 3.96
CA VAL A 259 8.76 20.39 3.62
C VAL A 259 8.02 21.15 4.71
N LEU A 260 7.36 22.25 4.32
CA LEU A 260 6.46 22.98 5.20
C LEU A 260 5.12 22.24 5.24
N CYS A 261 4.69 21.85 6.43
CA CYS A 261 3.45 21.13 6.66
C CYS A 261 2.47 21.98 7.47
N LEU A 262 1.28 22.22 6.89
CA LEU A 262 0.21 22.95 7.53
C LEU A 262 -1.08 22.12 7.59
N VAL A 263 -1.42 21.64 8.78
CA VAL A 263 -2.65 20.88 9.06
C VAL A 263 -3.62 21.75 9.86
N ALA A 264 -4.89 21.77 9.47
CA ALA A 264 -5.91 22.54 10.17
C ALA A 264 -6.00 22.13 11.66
N GLY A 265 -6.02 23.13 12.55
CA GLY A 265 -6.10 22.92 14.00
C GLY A 265 -4.81 22.44 14.67
N ARG A 266 -3.67 22.48 13.98
CA ARG A 266 -2.36 22.10 14.53
C ARG A 266 -1.31 23.20 14.29
N PRO A 267 -0.28 23.29 15.15
CA PRO A 267 0.87 24.14 14.86
C PRO A 267 1.58 23.69 13.56
N PRO A 268 2.15 24.62 12.78
CA PRO A 268 2.86 24.30 11.56
C PRO A 268 4.17 23.55 11.85
N ALA A 269 4.59 22.70 10.91
CA ALA A 269 5.81 21.92 11.02
C ALA A 269 6.74 22.17 9.83
N ALA A 270 8.04 22.22 10.07
CA ALA A 270 9.05 22.08 9.02
C ALA A 270 9.73 20.72 9.15
N VAL A 271 9.69 19.92 8.08
CA VAL A 271 10.23 18.56 8.06
C VAL A 271 11.42 18.49 7.12
N ALA A 272 12.58 18.09 7.61
CA ALA A 272 13.75 17.92 6.76
C ALA A 272 13.46 16.88 5.66
N ALA A 273 13.82 17.20 4.42
CA ALA A 273 13.50 16.38 3.25
C ALA A 273 13.85 14.89 3.41
N PRO A 274 14.99 14.48 4.00
CA PRO A 274 15.30 13.05 4.19
C PRO A 274 14.31 12.33 5.12
N VAL A 275 13.79 13.04 6.13
CA VAL A 275 12.77 12.51 7.05
C VAL A 275 11.41 12.45 6.36
N TRP A 276 11.06 13.48 5.59
CA TRP A 276 9.84 13.48 4.79
C TRP A 276 9.81 12.33 3.78
N GLN A 277 10.91 12.10 3.06
CA GLN A 277 11.03 10.95 2.15
C GLN A 277 10.89 9.62 2.87
N ALA A 278 11.39 9.50 4.11
CA ALA A 278 11.22 8.29 4.91
C ALA A 278 9.75 8.05 5.32
N ILE A 279 8.99 9.11 5.61
CA ILE A 279 7.55 9.02 5.88
C ILE A 279 6.81 8.52 4.63
N VAL A 280 7.07 9.15 3.47
CA VAL A 280 6.43 8.78 2.20
C VAL A 280 6.79 7.36 1.79
N GLU A 281 8.06 6.95 1.91
CA GLU A 281 8.50 5.60 1.55
C GLU A 281 7.85 4.55 2.45
N ALA A 282 7.73 4.81 3.75
CA ALA A 282 7.08 3.88 4.67
C ALA A 282 5.58 3.65 4.34
N GLY A 283 4.89 4.67 3.82
CA GLY A 283 3.49 4.56 3.39
C GLY A 283 3.31 4.00 1.96
N ARG A 284 4.36 3.99 1.14
CA ARG A 284 4.29 3.68 -0.31
C ARG A 284 3.74 2.29 -0.63
N HIS A 285 3.93 1.34 0.28
CA HIS A 285 3.50 -0.03 0.06
C HIS A 285 2.04 -0.30 0.47
N ALA A 286 1.29 0.73 0.88
CA ALA A 286 -0.15 0.62 1.14
C ALA A 286 -0.92 0.35 -0.17
N PRO A 287 -1.60 -0.81 -0.31
CA PRO A 287 -2.24 -1.17 -1.58
C PRO A 287 -3.36 -0.20 -1.98
N GLY A 288 -3.21 0.45 -3.14
CA GLY A 288 -4.25 1.27 -3.74
C GLY A 288 -4.55 2.58 -3.02
N GLN A 289 -3.63 3.05 -2.16
CA GLN A 289 -3.77 4.30 -1.42
C GLN A 289 -2.57 5.22 -1.68
N ASP A 290 -2.81 6.52 -1.53
CA ASP A 290 -1.72 7.49 -1.45
C ASP A 290 -0.89 7.25 -0.16
N PRO A 291 0.45 7.36 -0.20
CA PRO A 291 1.31 7.03 0.94
C PRO A 291 0.95 7.81 2.21
N LEU A 292 0.66 9.11 2.08
CA LEU A 292 0.33 9.98 3.21
C LEU A 292 -1.11 9.75 3.69
N ALA A 293 -2.02 9.36 2.79
CA ALA A 293 -3.36 8.91 3.18
C ALA A 293 -3.34 7.58 3.97
N ALA A 294 -2.30 6.77 3.82
CA ALA A 294 -2.11 5.55 4.59
C ALA A 294 -1.44 5.81 5.94
N ILE A 295 -0.22 6.39 5.91
CA ILE A 295 0.65 6.53 7.09
C ILE A 295 0.40 7.80 7.91
N GLY A 296 -0.25 8.81 7.34
CA GLY A 296 -0.51 10.09 7.97
C GLY A 296 0.59 11.12 7.81
N LEU A 297 0.41 12.22 8.53
CA LEU A 297 1.29 13.38 8.59
C LEU A 297 1.95 13.47 9.96
N PRO A 298 3.08 14.19 10.08
CA PRO A 298 3.70 14.47 11.37
C PRO A 298 2.73 15.07 12.38
N CYS A 299 2.72 14.49 13.57
CA CYS A 299 1.95 14.94 14.72
C CYS A 299 2.90 15.62 15.71
N PRO A 300 2.58 16.83 16.20
CA PRO A 300 3.40 17.49 17.19
C PRO A 300 3.54 16.65 18.47
N PRO A 301 4.65 16.77 19.21
CA PRO A 301 4.76 16.16 20.53
C PRO A 301 3.61 16.65 21.42
N LYS A 302 3.25 15.83 22.41
CA LYS A 302 2.21 16.23 23.38
C LYS A 302 2.57 17.59 24.00
N ASP A 303 1.55 18.42 24.22
CA ASP A 303 1.64 19.74 24.83
C ASP A 303 2.47 20.77 24.03
N THR A 304 2.69 20.52 22.73
CA THR A 304 3.31 21.48 21.81
C THR A 304 2.25 22.27 21.07
N ASP A 305 2.04 23.51 21.49
CA ASP A 305 1.14 24.47 20.83
C ASP A 305 1.86 25.43 19.88
N THR A 306 3.17 25.24 19.68
CA THR A 306 4.03 26.13 18.88
C THR A 306 4.57 25.43 17.63
N ALA A 307 4.96 26.22 16.64
CA ALA A 307 5.60 25.74 15.43
C ALA A 307 6.85 24.91 15.77
N TRP A 308 7.07 23.82 15.02
CA TRP A 308 8.13 22.86 15.36
C TRP A 308 8.90 22.37 14.14
N VAL A 309 10.14 21.95 14.38
CA VAL A 309 11.10 21.54 13.35
C VAL A 309 11.47 20.07 13.57
N ILE A 310 11.42 19.28 12.49
CA ILE A 310 11.89 17.90 12.46
C ILE A 310 13.15 17.87 11.62
N SER A 311 14.29 17.88 12.31
CA SER A 311 15.63 17.93 11.70
C SER A 311 16.04 16.61 11.03
N ALA A 312 17.05 16.66 10.16
CA ALA A 312 17.54 15.50 9.42
C ALA A 312 18.17 14.39 10.31
N ASP A 313 18.59 14.74 11.53
CA ASP A 313 19.14 13.84 12.54
C ASP A 313 18.05 13.23 13.46
N ALA A 314 16.78 13.57 13.25
CA ALA A 314 15.66 12.99 13.98
C ALA A 314 15.73 11.46 13.99
N ARG A 315 15.51 10.89 15.17
CA ARG A 315 15.48 9.43 15.38
C ARG A 315 14.07 8.86 15.38
N SER A 316 13.07 9.71 15.57
CA SER A 316 11.67 9.32 15.53
C SER A 316 10.77 10.47 15.13
N VAL A 317 9.64 10.14 14.51
CA VAL A 317 8.56 11.07 14.19
C VAL A 317 7.23 10.42 14.53
N ASP A 318 6.44 11.07 15.37
CA ASP A 318 5.06 10.67 15.61
C ASP A 318 4.20 11.10 14.42
N LEU A 319 3.30 10.22 13.99
CA LEU A 319 2.40 10.41 12.87
C LEU A 319 0.97 10.25 13.38
N ASP A 320 0.08 11.15 12.95
CA ASP A 320 -1.35 11.08 13.30
C ASP A 320 -2.06 9.90 12.62
N GLY A 321 -1.44 9.35 11.59
CA GLY A 321 -1.94 8.22 10.84
C GLY A 321 -2.82 8.61 9.67
N GLY A 322 -3.23 7.60 8.92
CA GLY A 322 -4.33 7.69 7.98
C GLY A 322 -5.20 6.46 8.16
N SER A 323 -5.39 5.67 7.10
CA SER A 323 -6.01 4.36 7.21
C SER A 323 -5.26 3.41 8.17
N TRP A 324 -3.96 3.63 8.40
CA TRP A 324 -3.16 2.85 9.33
C TRP A 324 -3.41 3.21 10.80
N GLY A 325 -3.98 4.39 11.07
CA GLY A 325 -4.08 4.97 12.41
C GLY A 325 -2.75 5.51 12.92
N ALA A 326 -2.78 6.10 14.12
CA ALA A 326 -1.62 6.77 14.70
C ALA A 326 -0.43 5.81 14.88
N GLY A 327 0.77 6.31 14.64
CA GLY A 327 1.99 5.53 14.67
C GLY A 327 3.23 6.37 14.85
N ARG A 328 4.38 5.71 14.89
CA ARG A 328 5.69 6.34 15.04
C ARG A 328 6.63 5.76 13.99
N LEU A 329 7.26 6.64 13.22
CA LEU A 329 8.41 6.27 12.42
C LEU A 329 9.66 6.32 13.31
N THR A 330 10.46 5.26 13.34
CA THR A 330 11.69 5.18 14.13
C THR A 330 12.88 4.83 13.26
N ARG A 331 14.03 5.45 13.50
CA ARG A 331 15.27 5.24 12.77
C ARG A 331 16.20 4.34 13.57
N SER A 332 16.50 3.17 13.04
CA SER A 332 17.51 2.26 13.58
C SER A 332 18.91 2.88 13.60
N GLU A 333 19.84 2.27 14.34
CA GLU A 333 21.26 2.67 14.35
C GLU A 333 21.89 2.61 12.96
N ARG A 334 21.45 1.66 12.11
CA ARG A 334 21.87 1.51 10.72
C ARG A 334 21.22 2.53 9.77
N GLY A 335 20.41 3.44 10.30
CA GLY A 335 19.77 4.51 9.53
C GLY A 335 18.48 4.12 8.81
N VAL A 336 18.02 2.86 8.95
CA VAL A 336 16.76 2.37 8.36
C VAL A 336 15.57 2.87 9.18
N TRP A 337 14.61 3.51 8.51
CA TRP A 337 13.36 3.96 9.10
C TRP A 337 12.30 2.86 9.08
N ARG A 338 11.54 2.72 10.17
CA ARG A 338 10.43 1.79 10.25
C ARG A 338 9.25 2.40 10.97
N TRP A 339 8.07 2.23 10.38
CA TRP A 339 6.82 2.59 11.01
C TRP A 339 6.38 1.54 12.03
N GLN A 340 5.90 2.01 13.18
CA GLN A 340 5.34 1.19 14.25
C GLN A 340 3.99 1.78 14.67
N PRO A 341 2.91 0.98 14.78
CA PRO A 341 1.64 1.49 15.26
C PRO A 341 1.74 1.89 16.73
N LEU A 342 1.03 2.94 17.11
CA LEU A 342 0.72 3.18 18.52
C LEU A 342 -0.32 2.13 18.98
N PRO A 343 -0.16 1.52 20.17
CA PRO A 343 -1.08 0.50 20.64
C PRO A 343 -2.54 0.96 20.63
N ARG A 344 -3.41 0.13 20.05
CA ARG A 344 -4.88 0.31 20.10
C ARG A 344 -5.58 -1.04 20.19
N PHE A 345 -6.74 -1.03 20.81
CA PHE A 345 -7.56 -2.21 21.04
C PHE A 345 -8.88 -2.12 20.27
N SER A 346 -9.37 -3.26 19.80
CA SER A 346 -10.67 -3.37 19.12
C SER A 346 -11.25 -4.77 19.35
N LEU A 347 -12.58 -4.89 19.32
CA LEU A 347 -13.26 -6.18 19.29
C LEU A 347 -13.41 -6.77 17.87
N ASN A 348 -13.04 -6.01 16.84
CA ASN A 348 -13.15 -6.45 15.46
C ASN A 348 -12.10 -7.53 15.15
N GLN A 349 -12.58 -8.70 14.72
CA GLN A 349 -11.74 -9.82 14.32
C GLN A 349 -11.45 -9.79 12.82
N GLY A 350 -10.23 -10.12 12.42
CA GLY A 350 -9.84 -10.21 11.02
C GLY A 350 -10.34 -11.49 10.34
N ARG A 351 -10.24 -11.53 9.00
CA ARG A 351 -10.60 -12.71 8.19
C ARG A 351 -9.76 -13.96 8.51
N SER A 352 -8.65 -13.79 9.23
CA SER A 352 -7.75 -14.88 9.61
C SER A 352 -8.10 -15.52 10.96
N ALA A 353 -9.07 -14.98 11.71
CA ALA A 353 -9.39 -15.40 13.08
C ALA A 353 -9.68 -16.91 13.25
N GLU A 354 -10.12 -17.57 12.18
CA GLU A 354 -10.46 -19.01 12.16
C GLU A 354 -9.46 -19.85 11.34
N ILE A 355 -8.32 -19.28 10.95
CA ILE A 355 -7.31 -20.07 10.20
C ILE A 355 -6.85 -21.25 11.05
N GLY A 356 -6.74 -22.44 10.45
CA GLY A 356 -6.20 -23.62 11.13
C GLY A 356 -7.07 -24.23 12.23
N THR A 357 -8.33 -23.79 12.42
CA THR A 357 -9.25 -24.37 13.41
C THR A 357 -10.17 -25.45 12.83
N SER A 358 -10.18 -25.62 11.51
CA SER A 358 -11.09 -26.56 10.83
C SER A 358 -10.91 -27.99 11.36
N GLY A 359 -12.02 -28.63 11.70
CA GLY A 359 -12.05 -30.01 12.22
C GLY A 359 -11.62 -30.16 13.67
N GLN A 360 -11.43 -29.06 14.41
CA GLN A 360 -11.10 -29.08 15.84
C GLN A 360 -12.23 -28.44 16.65
N THR A 361 -12.63 -29.08 17.74
CA THR A 361 -13.65 -28.58 18.69
C THR A 361 -13.19 -28.84 20.13
N PRO A 362 -12.09 -28.23 20.58
CA PRO A 362 -11.60 -28.41 21.94
C PRO A 362 -12.59 -27.85 22.97
N ALA A 363 -12.56 -28.39 24.19
CA ALA A 363 -13.34 -27.86 25.30
C ALA A 363 -12.97 -26.39 25.62
N LEU A 364 -11.68 -26.03 25.53
CA LEU A 364 -11.20 -24.64 25.64
C LEU A 364 -10.04 -24.39 24.67
N ARG A 365 -10.09 -23.28 23.93
CA ARG A 365 -8.99 -22.75 23.11
C ARG A 365 -8.52 -21.41 23.66
N LEU A 366 -7.24 -21.31 23.98
CA LEU A 366 -6.53 -20.06 24.22
C LEU A 366 -5.61 -19.80 23.04
N ARG A 367 -5.81 -18.68 22.35
CA ARG A 367 -5.21 -18.41 21.03
C ARG A 367 -4.57 -17.04 20.97
N ALA A 368 -3.39 -16.97 20.36
CA ALA A 368 -2.79 -15.74 19.87
C ALA A 368 -2.49 -15.86 18.37
N LEU A 369 -3.10 -14.98 17.57
CA LEU A 369 -2.91 -14.92 16.12
C LEU A 369 -2.32 -13.58 15.72
N VAL A 370 -1.18 -13.59 15.05
CA VAL A 370 -0.47 -12.39 14.59
C VAL A 370 -0.60 -12.29 13.07
N ASN A 371 -1.14 -11.16 12.59
CA ASN A 371 -1.15 -10.80 11.18
C ASN A 371 0.04 -9.86 10.90
N LEU A 372 0.88 -10.26 9.94
CA LEU A 372 2.11 -9.56 9.54
C LEU A 372 1.98 -9.16 8.06
N PRO A 373 1.37 -7.99 7.79
CA PRO A 373 1.09 -7.53 6.43
C PRO A 373 2.34 -6.92 5.80
N TRP A 374 3.37 -7.72 5.52
CA TRP A 374 4.56 -7.23 4.83
C TRP A 374 4.28 -6.91 3.36
N ALA A 375 4.89 -5.83 2.90
CA ALA A 375 5.03 -5.53 1.49
C ALA A 375 5.90 -6.59 0.79
N ASP A 376 5.61 -6.84 -0.48
CA ASP A 376 6.42 -7.70 -1.34
C ASP A 376 6.73 -9.09 -0.76
N ALA A 377 5.78 -9.68 -0.01
CA ALA A 377 5.91 -11.00 0.60
C ALA A 377 5.93 -12.19 -0.39
N GLY A 378 5.99 -11.91 -1.70
CA GLY A 378 6.03 -12.91 -2.77
C GLY A 378 7.25 -13.84 -2.71
N PRO A 379 8.48 -13.31 -2.57
CA PRO A 379 9.72 -14.10 -2.50
C PRO A 379 9.92 -14.83 -1.18
N LEU A 380 9.09 -14.60 -0.15
CA LEU A 380 9.22 -15.29 1.12
C LEU A 380 8.97 -16.78 0.96
N GLU A 381 9.77 -17.59 1.65
CA GLU A 381 9.69 -19.04 1.61
C GLU A 381 10.04 -19.66 2.97
N VAL A 382 9.30 -20.70 3.35
CA VAL A 382 9.70 -21.58 4.46
C VAL A 382 10.66 -22.66 3.95
N SER A 383 11.96 -22.34 4.00
CA SER A 383 13.01 -23.27 3.59
C SER A 383 13.17 -24.46 4.57
N LYS A 384 13.73 -25.58 4.07
CA LYS A 384 14.03 -26.75 4.90
C LYS A 384 14.94 -26.44 6.10
N PRO A 385 16.08 -25.72 5.95
CA PRO A 385 16.93 -25.40 7.10
C PRO A 385 16.21 -24.60 8.19
N ARG A 386 15.37 -23.63 7.78
CA ARG A 386 14.57 -22.82 8.70
C ARG A 386 13.52 -23.63 9.43
N ARG A 387 12.89 -24.59 8.73
CA ARG A 387 11.95 -25.52 9.35
C ARG A 387 12.62 -26.43 10.38
N THR A 388 13.81 -26.95 10.09
CA THR A 388 14.57 -27.75 11.06
C THR A 388 15.00 -26.93 12.27
N LEU A 389 15.35 -25.65 12.08
CA LEU A 389 15.63 -24.75 13.19
C LEU A 389 14.39 -24.55 14.07
N LEU A 390 13.21 -24.33 13.48
CA LEU A 390 11.95 -24.24 14.22
C LEU A 390 11.69 -25.51 15.04
N GLU A 391 11.86 -26.69 14.44
CA GLU A 391 11.69 -27.98 15.13
C GLU A 391 12.58 -28.10 16.39
N GLN A 392 13.79 -27.52 16.36
CA GLN A 392 14.70 -27.48 17.51
C GLN A 392 14.32 -26.43 18.55
N GLN A 393 13.72 -25.31 18.12
CA GLN A 393 13.34 -24.21 19.01
C GLN A 393 12.01 -24.47 19.74
N LEU A 394 11.06 -25.18 19.12
CA LEU A 394 9.71 -25.37 19.68
C LEU A 394 9.67 -25.99 21.09
N PRO A 395 10.47 -27.01 21.43
CA PRO A 395 10.54 -27.54 22.80
C PRO A 395 10.96 -26.50 23.85
N HIS A 396 11.64 -25.43 23.44
CA HIS A 396 12.15 -24.36 24.28
C HIS A 396 11.36 -23.04 24.12
N SER A 397 10.27 -23.07 23.34
CA SER A 397 9.42 -21.90 23.11
C SER A 397 8.62 -21.52 24.37
N ALA A 398 8.17 -20.27 24.43
CA ALA A 398 7.33 -19.79 25.51
C ALA A 398 6.04 -20.62 25.65
N VAL A 399 5.41 -21.01 24.52
CA VAL A 399 4.18 -21.83 24.55
C VAL A 399 4.41 -23.24 25.10
N ALA A 400 5.56 -23.86 24.81
CA ALA A 400 5.94 -25.13 25.44
C ALA A 400 6.15 -24.97 26.97
N GLY A 401 6.76 -23.86 27.38
CA GLY A 401 6.87 -23.47 28.78
C GLY A 401 5.51 -23.29 29.47
N ALA A 402 4.56 -22.62 28.81
CA ALA A 402 3.20 -22.43 29.34
C ALA A 402 2.44 -23.75 29.49
N LEU A 403 2.53 -24.64 28.49
CA LEU A 403 1.90 -25.96 28.58
C LEU A 403 2.49 -26.81 29.72
N THR A 404 3.81 -26.75 29.91
CA THR A 404 4.49 -27.42 31.03
C THR A 404 4.13 -26.77 32.39
N MET A 405 3.90 -25.46 32.40
CA MET A 405 3.49 -24.74 33.61
C MET A 405 2.10 -25.20 34.09
N LEU A 406 1.15 -25.42 33.17
CA LEU A 406 -0.21 -25.87 33.50
C LEU A 406 -0.22 -27.23 34.22
N SER A 407 0.63 -28.17 33.83
CA SER A 407 0.77 -29.47 34.52
C SER A 407 1.41 -29.30 35.89
N ARG A 408 2.51 -28.53 35.98
CA ARG A 408 3.28 -28.33 37.22
C ARG A 408 2.48 -27.69 38.33
N ARG A 409 1.66 -26.68 38.01
CA ARG A 409 0.78 -26.04 38.98
C ARG A 409 -0.24 -26.99 39.61
N ARG A 410 -0.52 -28.10 38.93
CA ARG A 410 -1.43 -29.15 39.37
C ARG A 410 -0.70 -30.39 39.87
N GLY A 411 0.61 -30.27 40.16
CA GLY A 411 1.41 -31.33 40.78
C GLY A 411 1.98 -32.38 39.83
N ALA A 412 1.76 -32.26 38.52
CA ALA A 412 2.31 -33.16 37.50
C ALA A 412 3.51 -32.52 36.77
N ASP A 413 4.55 -33.28 36.43
CA ASP A 413 5.68 -32.78 35.62
C ASP A 413 5.60 -33.35 34.21
N LEU A 414 4.73 -32.76 33.38
CA LEU A 414 4.47 -33.20 32.01
C LEU A 414 5.08 -32.18 31.04
N PRO A 415 6.32 -32.39 30.57
CA PRO A 415 7.00 -31.44 29.70
C PRO A 415 6.44 -31.46 28.28
N ALA A 416 6.24 -30.27 27.70
CA ALA A 416 5.85 -30.08 26.30
C ALA A 416 7.04 -30.21 25.34
N ALA A 417 7.79 -31.32 25.43
CA ALA A 417 9.07 -31.49 24.76
C ALA A 417 8.98 -32.10 23.35
N ARG A 418 7.91 -32.85 23.06
CA ARG A 418 7.77 -33.59 21.79
C ARG A 418 6.80 -32.86 20.85
N TRP A 419 7.36 -32.26 19.81
CA TRP A 419 6.61 -31.59 18.76
C TRP A 419 6.59 -32.42 17.48
N GLU A 420 5.41 -32.59 16.90
CA GLU A 420 5.19 -33.37 15.69
C GLU A 420 4.52 -32.49 14.63
N ARG A 421 4.52 -32.95 13.37
CA ARG A 421 3.86 -32.21 12.30
C ARG A 421 2.36 -32.18 12.53
N GLY A 422 1.80 -30.98 12.55
CA GLY A 422 0.39 -30.75 12.78
C GLY A 422 -0.47 -30.88 11.52
N PRO A 423 -1.80 -30.82 11.67
CA PRO A 423 -2.76 -30.98 10.57
C PRO A 423 -2.71 -29.84 9.53
N PHE A 424 -2.10 -28.70 9.85
CA PHE A 424 -1.97 -27.57 8.93
C PHE A 424 -0.99 -27.83 7.78
N GLY A 425 -0.15 -28.86 7.90
CA GLY A 425 0.79 -29.28 6.86
C GLY A 425 2.01 -28.37 6.73
N ASN A 426 3.08 -28.93 6.14
CA ASN A 426 4.35 -28.24 5.93
C ASN A 426 4.67 -28.14 4.44
N SER A 427 4.88 -26.92 3.95
CA SER A 427 5.19 -26.62 2.55
C SER A 427 6.20 -25.48 2.45
N ALA A 428 6.55 -25.06 1.24
CA ALA A 428 7.32 -23.82 1.02
C ALA A 428 6.55 -22.56 1.49
N ARG A 429 5.24 -22.66 1.70
CA ARG A 429 4.34 -21.54 2.06
C ARG A 429 3.70 -21.67 3.43
N SER A 430 3.94 -22.77 4.16
CA SER A 430 3.30 -23.02 5.44
C SER A 430 4.12 -23.95 6.35
N VAL A 431 3.94 -23.78 7.65
CA VAL A 431 4.36 -24.74 8.67
C VAL A 431 3.27 -24.94 9.72
N GLY A 432 3.21 -26.14 10.28
CA GLY A 432 2.31 -26.49 11.36
C GLY A 432 2.90 -27.59 12.24
N TYR A 433 2.92 -27.35 13.55
CA TYR A 433 3.42 -28.30 14.54
C TYR A 433 2.50 -28.38 15.74
N VAL A 434 2.45 -29.55 16.38
CA VAL A 434 1.62 -29.81 17.56
C VAL A 434 2.43 -30.59 18.59
N CYS A 435 2.26 -30.22 19.86
CA CYS A 435 2.69 -31.00 21.01
C CYS A 435 1.44 -31.46 21.75
N THR A 436 1.31 -32.76 22.01
CA THR A 436 0.13 -33.34 22.68
C THR A 436 0.54 -33.98 23.99
N ILE A 437 -0.17 -33.63 25.06
CA ILE A 437 -0.19 -34.40 26.30
C ILE A 437 -1.42 -35.32 26.21
N ALA A 438 -1.17 -36.63 26.20
CA ALA A 438 -2.21 -37.64 26.09
C ALA A 438 -2.77 -38.03 27.47
N GLY A 439 -4.07 -38.32 27.49
CA GLY A 439 -4.79 -38.98 28.56
C GLY A 439 -4.30 -40.42 28.80
N PRO A 440 -4.74 -41.07 29.90
CA PRO A 440 -4.44 -42.48 30.15
C PRO A 440 -4.88 -43.42 29.01
N ASP A 441 -5.99 -43.08 28.33
CA ASP A 441 -6.54 -43.84 27.20
C ASP A 441 -5.83 -43.54 25.86
N GLY A 442 -4.76 -42.74 25.87
CA GLY A 442 -4.02 -42.33 24.68
C GLY A 442 -4.68 -41.21 23.86
N GLY A 443 -5.93 -40.84 24.16
CA GLY A 443 -6.60 -39.68 23.58
C GLY A 443 -5.95 -38.34 24.00
N PRO A 444 -6.10 -37.26 23.21
CA PRO A 444 -5.50 -35.98 23.57
C PRO A 444 -6.20 -35.34 24.78
N ALA A 445 -5.44 -34.98 25.82
CA ALA A 445 -5.94 -34.22 26.95
C ALA A 445 -5.73 -32.71 26.73
N VAL A 446 -4.49 -32.32 26.44
CA VAL A 446 -4.11 -30.93 26.17
C VAL A 446 -3.16 -30.89 24.97
N LYS A 447 -3.30 -29.89 24.11
CA LYS A 447 -2.39 -29.64 22.99
C LYS A 447 -1.83 -28.23 23.01
N ALA A 448 -0.58 -28.07 22.59
CA ALA A 448 -0.09 -26.82 22.05
C ALA A 448 0.04 -26.96 20.53
N SER A 449 -0.40 -25.97 19.77
CA SER A 449 -0.33 -25.98 18.31
C SER A 449 0.25 -24.66 17.81
N VAL A 450 1.15 -24.73 16.83
CA VAL A 450 1.67 -23.54 16.16
C VAL A 450 1.50 -23.67 14.66
N MET A 451 1.29 -22.55 13.98
CA MET A 451 1.27 -22.51 12.53
C MET A 451 1.73 -21.16 11.98
N LEU A 452 2.37 -21.19 10.82
CA LEU A 452 2.61 -19.99 10.01
C LEU A 452 2.18 -20.26 8.57
N ALA A 453 1.53 -19.28 7.96
CA ALA A 453 1.11 -19.31 6.56
C ALA A 453 1.56 -18.02 5.86
N LEU A 454 2.22 -18.18 4.72
CA LEU A 454 2.55 -17.08 3.82
C LEU A 454 1.31 -16.65 3.00
N PRO A 455 1.33 -15.45 2.39
CA PRO A 455 0.18 -14.94 1.62
C PRO A 455 -0.24 -15.90 0.51
N THR A 456 -1.51 -15.89 0.16
CA THR A 456 -2.09 -16.60 -0.98
C THR A 456 -2.90 -15.63 -1.83
N THR A 457 -3.43 -16.08 -2.97
CA THR A 457 -4.38 -15.28 -3.76
C THR A 457 -5.61 -14.84 -2.97
N MET A 458 -5.98 -15.59 -1.92
CA MET A 458 -7.12 -15.30 -1.05
C MET A 458 -6.74 -14.51 0.22
N LYS A 459 -5.46 -14.51 0.62
CA LYS A 459 -4.98 -13.89 1.87
C LYS A 459 -3.72 -13.08 1.60
N SER A 460 -3.80 -11.76 1.76
CA SER A 460 -2.70 -10.84 1.44
C SER A 460 -1.62 -10.70 2.52
N THR A 461 -1.73 -11.42 3.65
CA THR A 461 -0.86 -11.22 4.82
C THR A 461 -0.22 -12.53 5.28
N VAL A 462 0.96 -12.44 5.89
CA VAL A 462 1.52 -13.57 6.65
C VAL A 462 0.73 -13.70 7.93
N VAL A 463 0.36 -14.94 8.28
CA VAL A 463 -0.35 -15.24 9.51
C VAL A 463 0.47 -16.21 10.33
N ALA A 464 0.76 -15.85 11.57
CA ALA A 464 1.41 -16.70 12.56
C ALA A 464 0.47 -16.93 13.73
N CYS A 465 0.40 -18.14 14.26
CA CYS A 465 -0.53 -18.47 15.33
C CYS A 465 0.08 -19.48 16.30
N ALA A 466 -0.21 -19.30 17.57
CA ALA A 466 0.03 -20.27 18.62
C ALA A 466 -1.24 -20.45 19.47
N ASP A 467 -1.58 -21.70 19.72
CA ASP A 467 -2.76 -22.12 20.47
C ASP A 467 -2.35 -23.05 21.62
N VAL A 468 -3.07 -22.96 22.73
CA VAL A 468 -3.15 -23.99 23.76
C VAL A 468 -4.60 -24.44 23.87
N LEU A 469 -4.81 -25.75 23.74
CA LEU A 469 -6.12 -26.39 23.63
C LEU A 469 -6.31 -27.35 24.79
N ILE A 470 -7.33 -27.16 25.61
CA ILE A 470 -7.85 -28.23 26.47
C ILE A 470 -8.82 -29.03 25.61
N GLU A 471 -8.40 -30.22 25.19
CA GLU A 471 -9.15 -31.07 24.26
C GLU A 471 -10.23 -31.85 24.99
N ASN A 472 -9.84 -32.52 26.08
CA ASN A 472 -10.74 -33.28 26.93
C ASN A 472 -10.41 -33.01 28.41
N PRO A 473 -11.25 -32.24 29.13
CA PRO A 473 -11.05 -31.92 30.54
C PRO A 473 -11.01 -33.16 31.45
N GLU A 474 -11.80 -34.19 31.17
CA GLU A 474 -11.78 -35.44 31.96
C GLU A 474 -10.47 -36.20 31.77
N ALA A 475 -10.02 -36.32 30.52
CA ALA A 475 -8.71 -36.88 30.21
C ALA A 475 -7.60 -36.06 30.87
N TRP A 476 -7.74 -34.72 30.89
CA TRP A 476 -6.76 -33.85 31.54
C TRP A 476 -6.69 -34.06 33.05
N ALA A 477 -7.83 -34.08 33.74
CA ALA A 477 -7.91 -34.39 35.16
C ALA A 477 -7.27 -35.76 35.46
N ALA A 478 -7.52 -36.77 34.62
CA ALA A 478 -6.99 -38.11 34.80
C ALA A 478 -5.45 -38.18 34.70
N VAL A 479 -4.81 -37.36 33.84
CA VAL A 479 -3.33 -37.30 33.75
C VAL A 479 -2.72 -36.57 34.94
N LEU A 480 -3.43 -35.58 35.48
CA LEU A 480 -2.97 -34.81 36.63
C LEU A 480 -3.05 -35.57 37.95
N GLY A 481 -3.96 -36.55 38.06
CA GLY A 481 -4.19 -37.36 39.25
C GLY A 481 -5.56 -37.09 39.92
N ALA A 482 -5.90 -37.89 40.93
CA ALA A 482 -7.22 -37.83 41.57
C ALA A 482 -7.50 -36.44 42.19
N GLY A 483 -8.57 -35.78 41.73
CA GLY A 483 -9.01 -34.47 42.24
C GLY A 483 -8.37 -33.25 41.57
N GLY A 484 -7.67 -33.42 40.44
CA GLY A 484 -7.09 -32.30 39.70
C GLY A 484 -8.16 -31.38 39.10
N ASP A 485 -8.25 -30.16 39.61
CA ASP A 485 -9.07 -29.11 39.00
C ASP A 485 -8.51 -28.73 37.62
N THR A 486 -9.39 -28.70 36.62
CA THR A 486 -9.04 -28.39 35.22
C THR A 486 -9.49 -27.00 34.80
N GLN A 487 -10.23 -26.29 35.66
CA GLN A 487 -10.50 -24.88 35.49
C GLN A 487 -9.18 -24.12 35.54
N LEU A 488 -9.01 -23.16 34.63
CA LEU A 488 -7.81 -22.33 34.56
C LEU A 488 -8.02 -21.05 35.36
N GLY A 489 -7.05 -20.69 36.21
CA GLY A 489 -7.02 -19.36 36.82
C GLY A 489 -6.81 -18.27 35.78
N LEU A 490 -7.28 -17.05 36.05
CA LEU A 490 -7.07 -15.92 35.14
C LEU A 490 -5.58 -15.66 34.89
N ASP A 491 -4.72 -15.81 35.90
CA ASP A 491 -3.27 -15.65 35.77
C ASP A 491 -2.63 -16.74 34.88
N GLU A 492 -3.18 -17.96 34.88
CA GLU A 492 -2.80 -19.03 33.94
C GLU A 492 -3.19 -18.68 32.51
N VAL A 493 -4.41 -18.16 32.31
CA VAL A 493 -4.88 -17.69 31.00
C VAL A 493 -3.98 -16.58 30.47
N GLN A 494 -3.62 -15.61 31.32
CA GLN A 494 -2.66 -14.56 30.96
C GLN A 494 -1.30 -15.13 30.58
N ALA A 495 -0.74 -16.02 31.38
CA ALA A 495 0.55 -16.64 31.11
C ALA A 495 0.54 -17.42 29.78
N VAL A 496 -0.55 -18.13 29.48
CA VAL A 496 -0.72 -18.87 28.23
C VAL A 496 -0.86 -17.92 27.04
N LEU A 497 -1.72 -16.89 27.12
CA LEU A 497 -1.90 -15.92 26.04
C LEU A 497 -0.61 -15.12 25.77
N LEU A 498 0.13 -14.75 26.82
CA LEU A 498 1.44 -14.09 26.69
C LEU A 498 2.43 -14.99 25.95
N ALA A 499 2.53 -16.25 26.36
CA ALA A 499 3.43 -17.22 25.78
C ALA A 499 3.07 -17.57 24.32
N ALA A 500 1.78 -17.68 24.03
CA ALA A 500 1.27 -17.87 22.68
C ALA A 500 1.59 -16.65 21.80
N TRP A 501 1.35 -15.44 22.29
CA TRP A 501 1.68 -14.21 21.57
C TRP A 501 3.17 -14.09 21.29
N GLU A 502 4.02 -14.29 22.30
CA GLU A 502 5.48 -14.27 22.15
C GLU A 502 5.95 -15.28 21.10
N THR A 503 5.46 -16.52 21.17
CA THR A 503 5.81 -17.57 20.19
C THR A 503 5.36 -17.18 18.77
N ALA A 504 4.13 -16.69 18.62
CA ALA A 504 3.58 -16.32 17.32
C ALA A 504 4.23 -15.07 16.72
N ALA A 505 4.68 -14.11 17.54
CA ALA A 505 5.26 -12.85 17.10
C ALA A 505 6.79 -12.90 16.90
N GLU A 506 7.50 -13.77 17.62
CA GLU A 506 8.97 -13.82 17.58
C GLU A 506 9.50 -15.11 16.96
N VAL A 507 9.03 -16.28 17.42
CA VAL A 507 9.61 -17.57 17.00
C VAL A 507 9.14 -17.97 15.60
N LEU A 508 7.84 -17.83 15.31
CA LEU A 508 7.31 -18.28 14.02
C LEU A 508 7.80 -17.42 12.84
N PRO A 509 7.86 -16.08 12.91
CA PRO A 509 8.35 -15.26 11.80
C PRO A 509 9.80 -15.55 11.37
N ASP A 510 10.65 -16.11 12.25
CA ASP A 510 12.04 -16.44 11.90
C ASP A 510 12.18 -17.53 10.82
N VAL A 511 11.11 -18.30 10.56
CA VAL A 511 11.15 -19.41 9.59
C VAL A 511 11.16 -18.96 8.13
N ILE A 512 10.86 -17.70 7.87
CA ILE A 512 10.75 -17.12 6.52
C ILE A 512 11.90 -16.15 6.19
N GLY A 513 12.89 -16.01 7.09
CA GLY A 513 14.08 -15.19 6.87
C GLY A 513 14.27 -14.11 7.92
N ASP A 514 14.92 -13.02 7.53
CA ASP A 514 15.04 -11.82 8.36
C ASP A 514 13.94 -10.82 7.97
N PRO A 515 12.82 -10.76 8.71
CA PRO A 515 11.75 -9.82 8.42
C PRO A 515 12.15 -8.36 8.70
N ALA A 516 13.31 -8.09 9.28
CA ALA A 516 13.73 -6.73 9.59
C ALA A 516 13.98 -5.87 8.33
N GLY A 517 14.20 -6.50 7.17
CA GLY A 517 14.32 -5.78 5.89
C GLY A 517 12.99 -5.43 5.24
N LEU A 518 11.85 -5.91 5.76
CA LEU A 518 10.56 -5.79 5.09
C LEU A 518 9.78 -4.54 5.54
N SER A 519 9.14 -3.88 4.59
CA SER A 519 8.20 -2.78 4.82
C SER A 519 6.80 -3.31 5.15
N TRP A 520 5.99 -2.51 5.85
CA TRP A 520 4.58 -2.80 6.07
C TRP A 520 3.73 -2.40 4.87
N ALA A 521 2.70 -3.19 4.56
CA ALA A 521 1.62 -2.85 3.63
C ALA A 521 0.33 -2.45 4.36
N ALA A 522 0.23 -2.77 5.65
CA ALA A 522 -0.83 -2.35 6.57
C ALA A 522 -0.34 -2.43 8.03
N PRO A 523 -1.10 -1.99 9.04
CA PRO A 523 -0.71 -2.16 10.43
C PRO A 523 -0.69 -3.63 10.85
N PRO A 524 0.38 -4.12 11.51
CA PRO A 524 0.38 -5.45 12.10
C PRO A 524 -0.62 -5.54 13.26
N THR A 525 -1.26 -6.70 13.41
CA THR A 525 -2.24 -6.94 14.47
C THR A 525 -1.99 -8.27 15.18
N THR A 526 -2.35 -8.34 16.46
CA THR A 526 -2.41 -9.56 17.25
C THR A 526 -3.83 -9.74 17.77
N GLU A 527 -4.45 -10.87 17.50
CA GLU A 527 -5.75 -11.26 18.03
C GLU A 527 -5.53 -12.24 19.18
N LEU A 528 -6.06 -11.92 20.36
CA LEU A 528 -6.07 -12.78 21.53
C LEU A 528 -7.50 -13.29 21.74
N ARG A 529 -7.65 -14.59 21.99
CA ARG A 529 -8.97 -15.22 22.08
C ARG A 529 -9.01 -16.32 23.14
N MET A 530 -10.13 -16.40 23.83
CA MET A 530 -10.55 -17.52 24.68
C MET A 530 -11.90 -18.03 24.22
N THR A 531 -12.00 -19.32 23.89
CA THR A 531 -13.24 -19.92 23.40
C THR A 531 -13.50 -21.33 23.88
N CYS A 532 -14.73 -21.58 24.32
CA CYS A 532 -15.30 -22.90 24.47
C CYS A 532 -15.88 -23.34 23.12
N GLU A 533 -15.39 -24.45 22.55
CA GLU A 533 -15.74 -24.88 21.18
C GLU A 533 -16.43 -26.25 21.13
N GLN A 534 -16.42 -27.00 22.25
CA GLN A 534 -17.10 -28.28 22.37
C GLN A 534 -18.51 -28.09 22.96
N PRO A 535 -19.58 -28.43 22.23
CA PRO A 535 -20.94 -28.39 22.77
C PRO A 535 -21.14 -29.41 23.88
N ALA A 536 -21.97 -29.09 24.87
CA ALA A 536 -22.51 -30.06 25.81
C ALA A 536 -23.52 -30.99 25.11
N ASP A 537 -24.00 -32.02 25.81
CA ASP A 537 -24.95 -33.02 25.27
C ASP A 537 -26.25 -32.41 24.71
N ASN A 538 -26.62 -31.22 25.20
CA ASN A 538 -27.77 -30.45 24.73
C ASN A 538 -27.49 -29.61 23.47
N GLY A 539 -26.28 -29.71 22.90
CA GLY A 539 -25.84 -28.94 21.73
C GLY A 539 -25.46 -27.48 22.00
N VAL A 540 -25.50 -27.03 23.26
CA VAL A 540 -25.16 -25.65 23.65
C VAL A 540 -23.69 -25.58 24.04
N LEU A 541 -23.00 -24.52 23.60
CA LEU A 541 -21.62 -24.26 24.02
C LEU A 541 -21.59 -23.84 25.49
N PRO A 542 -20.68 -24.40 26.31
CA PRO A 542 -20.57 -24.01 27.70
C PRO A 542 -19.99 -22.60 27.82
N ASP A 543 -20.29 -21.97 28.95
CA ASP A 543 -19.79 -20.65 29.28
C ASP A 543 -18.31 -20.69 29.62
N LEU A 544 -17.61 -19.59 29.41
CA LEU A 544 -16.17 -19.49 29.69
C LEU A 544 -15.87 -19.69 31.17
N ASP A 545 -16.76 -19.27 32.06
CA ASP A 545 -16.62 -19.43 33.51
C ASP A 545 -16.56 -20.90 33.94
N THR A 546 -17.09 -21.83 33.14
CA THR A 546 -17.00 -23.28 33.39
C THR A 546 -15.59 -23.84 33.17
N ARG A 547 -14.73 -23.11 32.45
CA ARG A 547 -13.36 -23.54 32.09
C ARG A 547 -12.28 -22.56 32.55
N VAL A 548 -12.66 -21.33 32.86
CA VAL A 548 -11.78 -20.27 33.35
C VAL A 548 -12.40 -19.68 34.61
N ASP A 549 -11.63 -19.56 35.68
CA ASP A 549 -12.06 -18.85 36.87
C ASP A 549 -12.05 -17.33 36.60
N LEU A 550 -13.24 -16.79 36.38
CA LEU A 550 -13.49 -15.36 36.12
C LEU A 550 -14.02 -14.64 37.36
N THR A 551 -14.05 -15.27 38.54
CA THR A 551 -14.63 -14.69 39.76
C THR A 551 -13.94 -13.39 40.18
N SER A 552 -12.63 -13.29 39.92
CA SER A 552 -11.82 -12.08 40.17
C SER A 552 -12.24 -10.86 39.34
N LEU A 553 -13.00 -11.05 38.26
CA LEU A 553 -13.50 -9.95 37.41
C LEU A 553 -14.83 -9.34 37.92
N GLY A 554 -15.41 -9.90 38.98
CA GLY A 554 -16.69 -9.45 39.52
C GLY A 554 -17.92 -9.93 38.72
N SER A 555 -19.04 -9.24 38.90
CA SER A 555 -20.30 -9.54 38.21
C SER A 555 -20.21 -9.24 36.71
N ASN A 556 -20.89 -10.09 35.92
CA ASN A 556 -21.02 -9.90 34.48
C ASN A 556 -22.43 -9.45 34.12
N ASP A 557 -22.57 -8.17 33.75
CA ASP A 557 -23.84 -7.58 33.34
C ASP A 557 -24.25 -7.97 31.91
N GLY A 558 -23.29 -8.45 31.12
CA GLY A 558 -23.45 -8.84 29.71
C GLY A 558 -23.95 -10.27 29.48
N GLY A 559 -24.19 -11.01 30.57
CA GLY A 559 -24.62 -12.40 30.58
C GLY A 559 -23.53 -13.41 30.19
N PRO A 560 -23.83 -14.70 30.32
CA PRO A 560 -22.89 -15.79 30.03
C PRO A 560 -22.36 -15.74 28.58
N ARG A 561 -21.08 -16.10 28.40
CA ARG A 561 -20.39 -16.08 27.11
C ARG A 561 -19.51 -17.31 26.96
N SER A 562 -19.59 -17.98 25.81
CA SER A 562 -18.66 -19.03 25.40
C SER A 562 -17.40 -18.50 24.71
N ARG A 563 -17.31 -17.18 24.46
CA ARG A 563 -16.19 -16.57 23.72
C ARG A 563 -15.89 -15.13 24.14
N MET A 564 -14.61 -14.80 24.21
CA MET A 564 -14.08 -13.43 24.31
C MET A 564 -12.86 -13.29 23.42
N ALA A 565 -12.70 -12.13 22.79
CA ALA A 565 -11.53 -11.84 21.96
C ALA A 565 -11.25 -10.33 21.90
N VAL A 566 -9.98 -10.01 21.68
CA VAL A 566 -9.50 -8.64 21.46
C VAL A 566 -8.42 -8.62 20.40
N THR A 567 -8.48 -7.62 19.54
CA THR A 567 -7.46 -7.33 18.53
C THR A 567 -6.63 -6.15 18.98
N ILE A 568 -5.32 -6.37 19.05
CA ILE A 568 -4.29 -5.38 19.40
C ILE A 568 -3.60 -4.98 18.11
N THR A 569 -3.61 -3.69 17.75
CA THR A 569 -2.67 -3.16 16.74
C THR A 569 -1.46 -2.63 17.49
N ALA A 570 -0.31 -3.29 17.34
CA ALA A 570 0.94 -2.94 18.01
C ALA A 570 2.13 -3.45 17.19
N ALA A 571 3.35 -2.97 17.47
CA ALA A 571 4.55 -3.53 16.88
C ALA A 571 4.66 -5.03 17.25
N PRO A 572 4.97 -5.95 16.32
CA PRO A 572 5.03 -7.37 16.65
C PRO A 572 6.24 -7.73 17.54
N ALA A 573 7.38 -7.12 17.25
CA ALA A 573 8.60 -7.26 18.05
C ALA A 573 8.63 -6.22 19.17
N MET A 574 8.64 -6.68 20.41
CA MET A 574 8.70 -5.86 21.62
C MET A 574 9.32 -6.67 22.75
N VAL A 575 9.85 -6.00 23.77
CA VAL A 575 10.37 -6.69 24.95
C VAL A 575 9.23 -7.31 25.76
N ARG A 576 9.52 -8.41 26.46
CA ARG A 576 8.50 -9.16 27.21
C ARG A 576 7.70 -8.31 28.21
N ALA A 577 8.35 -7.37 28.90
CA ALA A 577 7.68 -6.47 29.85
C ALA A 577 6.65 -5.55 29.18
N GLU A 578 6.96 -5.07 27.98
CA GLU A 578 6.03 -4.27 27.18
C GLU A 578 4.86 -5.12 26.69
N ARG A 579 5.13 -6.34 26.20
CA ARG A 579 4.09 -7.30 25.79
C ARG A 579 3.15 -7.64 26.94
N GLN A 580 3.69 -7.89 28.12
CA GLN A 580 2.91 -8.17 29.32
C GLN A 580 2.04 -6.97 29.71
N ARG A 581 2.55 -5.74 29.63
CA ARG A 581 1.75 -4.54 29.87
C ARG A 581 0.59 -4.43 28.88
N LEU A 582 0.87 -4.57 27.58
CA LEU A 582 -0.17 -4.50 26.54
C LEU A 582 -1.19 -5.63 26.62
N LEU A 583 -0.77 -6.84 27.03
CA LEU A 583 -1.68 -7.94 27.28
C LEU A 583 -2.69 -7.59 28.37
N ARG A 584 -2.22 -7.04 29.49
CA ARG A 584 -3.09 -6.65 30.61
C ARG A 584 -4.06 -5.54 30.23
N GLU A 585 -3.58 -4.51 29.54
CA GLU A 585 -4.42 -3.44 28.98
C GLU A 585 -5.47 -3.99 27.99
N ALA A 586 -5.09 -4.93 27.12
CA ALA A 586 -6.01 -5.55 26.16
C ALA A 586 -7.06 -6.44 26.84
N LEU A 587 -6.68 -7.17 27.89
CA LEU A 587 -7.62 -7.97 28.68
C LEU A 587 -8.58 -7.09 29.46
N ALA A 588 -8.11 -6.00 30.08
CA ALA A 588 -8.96 -5.01 30.75
C ALA A 588 -9.97 -4.40 29.77
N TYR A 589 -9.51 -4.01 28.57
CA TYR A 589 -10.38 -3.54 27.51
C TYR A 589 -11.41 -4.61 27.11
N MET A 590 -10.97 -5.86 26.92
CA MET A 590 -11.85 -6.97 26.55
C MET A 590 -12.92 -7.21 27.61
N VAL A 591 -12.55 -7.44 28.88
CA VAL A 591 -13.50 -7.78 29.95
C VAL A 591 -14.53 -6.66 30.17
N GLY A 592 -14.09 -5.40 30.13
CA GLY A 592 -15.00 -4.25 30.25
C GLY A 592 -16.01 -4.17 29.11
N GLN A 593 -15.61 -4.46 27.87
CA GLN A 593 -16.54 -4.51 26.74
C GLN A 593 -17.47 -5.74 26.73
N PHE A 594 -17.12 -6.78 27.50
CA PHE A 594 -17.91 -8.01 27.63
C PHE A 594 -18.78 -8.05 28.89
N GLY A 595 -18.87 -6.95 29.65
CA GLY A 595 -19.83 -6.79 30.75
C GLY A 595 -19.26 -6.93 32.16
N TYR A 596 -17.95 -7.11 32.31
CA TYR A 596 -17.27 -7.09 33.61
C TYR A 596 -16.84 -5.65 33.94
N VAL A 597 -17.80 -4.80 34.31
CA VAL A 597 -17.59 -3.35 34.50
C VAL A 597 -16.81 -3.00 35.77
N ASP A 598 -16.80 -3.90 36.75
CA ASP A 598 -16.12 -3.73 38.04
C ASP A 598 -14.70 -4.33 38.06
N ALA A 599 -14.21 -4.85 36.93
CA ALA A 599 -12.88 -5.45 36.84
C ALA A 599 -11.79 -4.38 37.01
N GLU A 600 -11.06 -4.42 38.13
CA GLU A 600 -9.93 -3.52 38.38
C GLU A 600 -8.69 -3.94 37.57
N MET A 601 -7.98 -2.96 37.00
CA MET A 601 -6.73 -3.22 36.26
C MET A 601 -5.62 -3.82 37.13
N ASP A 602 -5.64 -3.59 38.44
CA ASP A 602 -4.63 -4.14 39.37
C ASP A 602 -4.85 -5.63 39.66
N LEU A 603 -6.04 -6.16 39.34
CA LEU A 603 -6.39 -7.59 39.41
C LEU A 603 -6.02 -8.35 38.12
N LEU A 604 -5.63 -7.62 37.08
CA LEU A 604 -5.15 -8.11 35.79
C LEU A 604 -3.64 -7.90 35.67
#